data_AF-G0UP40-F1
#
_entry.id   AF-G0UP40-F1
#
_cell.length_a   1.000
_cell.length_b   1.000
_cell.length_c   1.000
_cell.angle_alpha   90.00
_cell.angle_beta   90.00
_cell.angle_gamma   90.00
#
_symmetry.space_group_name_H-M   'P 1'
#
loop_
_entity.id
_entity.type
_entity.pdbx_description
1 polymer ?
#
loop_
_entity_poly.entity_id
_entity_poly.type
_entity_poly.pdbx_seq_one_letter_code
_entity_poly.pdbx_strand_id
1 'polypeptide(L)'
;MVIKGLTKERDLAGAAAFEVALQHIVVRQDRSYHFVRLLNALASFICVMESLLVLLVYVLLPTFVTKPEEHFGIILKFASPIFLAVPVVCLVLLRTASQKFALESGKKLVQRLNTSVMEPCLGMKFNYASGKIRSDEVGAIDRDLLSKTDYTSQT
;
A
#
# COMPACT_ATOMS: atom_id res chain seq x y z
N MET A 1 -3.04 -27.35 -46.32
CA MET A 1 -3.60 -28.02 -45.13
C MET A 1 -3.73 -26.97 -44.04
N VAL A 2 -4.96 -26.57 -43.76
CA VAL A 2 -5.30 -25.39 -42.95
C VAL A 2 -5.29 -25.82 -41.48
N ILE A 3 -4.39 -25.26 -40.67
CA ILE A 3 -4.48 -25.36 -39.20
C ILE A 3 -5.54 -24.34 -38.75
N LYS A 4 -6.80 -24.66 -39.05
CA LYS A 4 -7.99 -24.03 -38.47
C LYS A 4 -8.32 -24.86 -37.23
N GLY A 5 -8.23 -24.26 -36.03
CA GLY A 5 -8.73 -24.94 -34.82
C GLY A 5 -8.07 -24.60 -33.48
N LEU A 6 -7.16 -23.63 -33.40
CA LEU A 6 -6.57 -23.21 -32.12
C LEU A 6 -6.87 -21.75 -31.78
N THR A 7 -8.07 -21.28 -32.13
CA THR A 7 -8.68 -20.16 -31.37
C THR A 7 -9.08 -20.73 -30.02
N LYS A 8 -8.07 -20.87 -29.16
CA LYS A 8 -8.18 -21.13 -27.73
C LYS A 8 -9.26 -20.20 -27.20
N GLU A 9 -10.42 -20.75 -26.81
CA GLU A 9 -11.28 -20.10 -25.82
C GLU A 9 -10.37 -19.83 -24.63
N ARG A 10 -9.80 -18.62 -24.60
CA ARG A 10 -9.02 -18.16 -23.47
C ARG A 10 -10.03 -18.16 -22.33
N ASP A 11 -9.88 -19.09 -21.38
CA ASP A 11 -10.78 -19.27 -20.23
C ASP A 11 -11.14 -17.91 -19.62
N LEU A 12 -12.24 -17.33 -20.11
CA LEU A 12 -12.69 -15.99 -19.71
C LEU A 12 -13.08 -16.03 -18.23
N ALA A 13 -13.62 -17.16 -17.80
CA ALA A 13 -13.88 -17.47 -16.40
C ALA A 13 -12.59 -17.50 -15.57
N GLY A 14 -11.51 -18.10 -16.08
CA GLY A 14 -10.21 -18.15 -15.40
C GLY A 14 -9.56 -16.77 -15.27
N ALA A 15 -9.59 -15.97 -16.34
CA ALA A 15 -9.09 -14.60 -16.33
C ALA A 15 -9.90 -13.71 -15.38
N ALA A 16 -11.23 -13.82 -15.39
CA ALA A 16 -12.10 -13.08 -14.48
C ALA A 16 -11.91 -13.51 -13.01
N ALA A 17 -11.78 -14.80 -12.73
CA ALA A 17 -11.52 -15.30 -11.38
C ALA A 17 -10.16 -14.82 -10.86
N PHE A 18 -9.13 -14.81 -11.71
CA PHE A 18 -7.82 -14.28 -11.37
C PHE A 18 -7.85 -12.76 -11.15
N GLU A 19 -8.60 -12.01 -11.96
CA GLU A 19 -8.81 -10.57 -11.77
C GLU A 19 -9.46 -10.26 -10.42
N VAL A 20 -10.56 -10.95 -10.08
CA VAL A 20 -11.26 -10.78 -8.81
C VAL A 20 -10.37 -11.18 -7.63
N ALA A 21 -9.59 -12.26 -7.76
CA ALA A 21 -8.63 -12.67 -6.74
C ALA A 21 -7.55 -11.60 -6.50
N LEU A 22 -7.01 -11.01 -7.56
CA LEU A 22 -6.04 -9.91 -7.48
C LEU A 22 -6.65 -8.67 -6.82
N GLN A 23 -7.85 -8.26 -7.24
CA GLN A 23 -8.56 -7.15 -6.61
C GLN A 23 -8.73 -7.38 -5.11
N HIS A 24 -9.16 -8.58 -4.70
CA HIS A 24 -9.34 -8.94 -3.30
C HIS A 24 -8.01 -8.88 -2.51
N ILE A 25 -6.92 -9.41 -3.05
CA ILE A 25 -5.58 -9.34 -2.42
C ILE A 25 -5.12 -7.89 -2.27
N VAL A 26 -5.28 -7.08 -3.32
CA VAL A 26 -4.89 -5.66 -3.33
C VAL A 26 -5.65 -4.87 -2.27
N VAL A 27 -6.98 -5.03 -2.20
CA VAL A 27 -7.82 -4.34 -1.19
C VAL A 27 -7.43 -4.75 0.22
N ARG A 28 -7.20 -6.05 0.45
CA ARG A 28 -6.77 -6.55 1.76
C ARG A 28 -5.43 -5.95 2.17
N GLN A 29 -4.47 -5.90 1.24
CA GLN A 29 -3.14 -5.35 1.50
C GLN A 29 -3.17 -3.84 1.74
N ASP A 30 -3.94 -3.07 0.97
CA ASP A 30 -4.11 -1.63 1.21
C ASP A 30 -4.74 -1.36 2.57
N ARG A 31 -5.75 -2.13 2.97
CA ARG A 31 -6.36 -2.00 4.30
C ARG A 31 -5.34 -2.24 5.42
N SER A 32 -4.54 -3.29 5.31
CA SER A 32 -3.46 -3.58 6.27
C SER A 32 -2.41 -2.47 6.29
N TYR A 33 -2.00 -1.98 5.13
CA TYR A 33 -1.04 -0.89 5.00
C TYR A 33 -1.54 0.40 5.67
N HIS A 34 -2.77 0.81 5.38
CA HIS A 34 -3.37 2.01 5.97
C HIS A 34 -3.59 1.87 7.48
N PHE A 35 -3.97 0.69 7.95
CA PHE A 35 -4.12 0.42 9.38
C PHE A 35 -2.79 0.55 10.13
N VAL A 36 -1.71 -0.03 9.60
CA VAL A 36 -0.36 0.09 10.19
C VAL A 36 0.13 1.54 10.13
N ARG A 37 -0.16 2.26 9.04
CA ARG A 37 0.17 3.69 8.92
C ARG A 37 -0.56 4.54 9.95
N LEU A 38 -1.84 4.23 10.23
CA LEU A 38 -2.61 4.87 11.29
C LEU A 38 -2.02 4.60 12.68
N LEU A 39 -1.66 3.34 12.97
CA LEU A 39 -1.01 2.97 14.23
C LEU A 39 0.32 3.69 14.42
N ASN A 40 1.14 3.77 13.37
CA ASN A 40 2.38 4.55 13.40
C ASN A 40 2.11 6.03 13.69
N ALA A 41 1.11 6.63 13.04
CA ALA A 41 0.74 8.02 13.27
C ALA A 41 0.29 8.24 14.73
N LEU A 42 -0.58 7.39 15.26
CA LEU A 42 -1.04 7.45 16.65
C LEU A 42 0.11 7.30 17.65
N ALA A 43 0.96 6.29 17.47
CA ALA A 43 2.10 6.06 18.36
C ALA A 43 3.11 7.22 18.29
N SER A 44 3.35 7.80 17.11
CA SER A 44 4.20 8.97 16.94
C SER A 44 3.60 10.22 17.60
N PHE A 45 2.28 10.41 17.49
CA PHE A 45 1.59 11.53 18.12
C PHE A 45 1.68 11.44 19.64
N ILE A 46 1.41 10.27 20.22
CA ILE A 46 1.56 10.02 21.66
C ILE A 46 3.00 10.30 22.09
N CYS A 47 4.00 9.78 21.35
CA CYS A 47 5.41 10.00 21.66
C CYS A 47 5.79 11.50 21.65
N VAL A 48 5.29 12.27 20.68
CA VAL A 48 5.54 13.72 20.60
C VAL A 48 4.87 14.45 21.77
N MET A 49 3.61 14.13 22.08
CA MET A 49 2.88 14.75 23.19
C MET A 49 3.53 14.45 24.54
N GLU A 50 3.96 13.21 24.77
CA GLU A 50 4.70 12.85 25.98
C GLU A 50 6.06 13.54 26.05
N SER A 51 6.79 13.63 24.93
CA SER A 51 8.07 14.34 24.90
C SER A 51 7.93 15.83 25.20
N LEU A 52 6.87 16.47 24.69
CA LEU A 52 6.50 17.85 25.00
C LEU A 52 6.14 18.00 26.48
N LEU A 53 5.40 17.06 27.04
CA LEU A 53 5.04 17.05 28.45
C LEU A 53 6.26 16.95 29.36
N VAL A 54 7.18 16.03 29.05
CA VAL A 54 8.45 15.86 29.76
C VAL A 54 9.30 17.13 29.65
N LEU A 55 9.42 17.71 28.45
CA LEU A 55 10.15 18.97 28.24
C LEU A 55 9.54 20.10 29.07
N LEU A 56 8.20 20.24 29.05
CA LEU A 56 7.49 21.27 29.79
C LEU A 56 7.72 21.11 31.30
N VAL A 57 7.61 19.90 31.83
CA VAL A 57 7.68 19.62 33.28
C VAL A 57 9.11 19.66 33.82
N TYR A 58 10.08 19.08 33.11
CA TYR A 58 11.45 18.94 33.63
C TYR A 58 12.40 20.06 33.19
N VAL A 59 12.07 20.81 32.13
CA VAL A 59 12.94 21.89 31.62
C VAL A 59 12.28 23.24 31.84
N LEU A 60 11.08 23.47 31.29
CA LEU A 60 10.45 24.79 31.40
C LEU A 60 9.98 25.11 32.82
N LEU A 61 9.19 24.23 33.44
CA LEU A 61 8.61 24.45 34.77
C LEU A 61 9.64 24.86 35.85
N PRO A 62 10.76 24.15 36.05
CA PRO A 62 11.75 24.54 37.06
C PRO A 62 12.49 25.85 36.70
N THR A 63 12.50 26.26 35.43
CA THR A 63 13.14 27.49 34.98
C THR A 63 12.25 28.73 35.21
N PHE A 64 10.92 28.55 35.15
CA PHE A 64 9.96 29.66 35.23
C PHE A 64 9.16 29.71 36.54
N VAL A 65 9.06 28.62 37.30
CA VAL A 65 8.20 28.51 38.49
C VAL A 65 8.96 27.90 39.66
N THR A 66 9.02 28.61 40.78
CA THR A 66 9.76 28.21 42.00
C THR A 66 9.06 27.14 42.84
N LYS A 67 7.74 26.91 42.64
CA LYS A 67 6.95 25.86 43.32
C LYS A 67 5.88 25.23 42.39
N PRO A 68 6.28 24.36 41.46
CA PRO A 68 5.35 23.77 40.49
C PRO A 68 4.35 22.76 41.10
N GLU A 69 4.62 22.23 42.30
CA GLU A 69 3.86 21.14 42.90
C GLU A 69 2.43 21.53 43.32
N GLU A 70 2.20 22.79 43.70
CA GLU A 70 0.88 23.25 44.21
C GLU A 70 -0.19 23.35 43.11
N HIS A 71 0.20 23.62 41.86
CA HIS A 71 -0.74 23.85 40.75
C HIS A 71 -0.71 22.73 39.69
N PHE A 72 0.41 22.03 39.55
CA PHE A 72 0.62 21.04 38.49
C PHE A 72 0.81 19.60 38.98
N GLY A 73 0.58 19.33 40.28
CA GLY A 73 0.86 18.01 40.89
C GLY A 73 0.18 16.82 40.21
N ILE A 74 -0.99 16.99 39.57
CA ILE A 74 -1.65 15.93 38.79
C ILE A 74 -0.90 15.66 37.49
N ILE A 75 -0.48 16.71 36.77
CA ILE A 75 0.24 16.61 35.50
C ILE A 75 1.65 16.04 35.72
N LEU A 76 2.30 16.40 36.82
CA LEU A 76 3.61 15.88 37.22
C LEU A 76 3.62 14.35 37.37
N LYS A 77 2.50 13.74 37.83
CA LYS A 77 2.39 12.28 37.96
C LYS A 77 2.33 11.55 36.62
N PHE A 78 1.84 12.22 35.58
CA PHE A 78 1.78 11.66 34.22
C PHE A 78 3.06 11.92 33.43
N ALA A 79 3.83 12.94 33.78
CA ALA A 79 5.12 13.26 33.18
C ALA A 79 6.24 12.33 33.70
N SER A 80 6.06 11.00 33.66
CA SER A 80 7.15 10.08 33.97
C SER A 80 7.84 9.63 32.68
N PRO A 81 9.19 9.70 32.60
CA PRO A 81 9.94 9.23 31.43
C PRO A 81 9.77 7.73 31.16
N ILE A 82 9.28 6.97 32.14
CA ILE A 82 8.94 5.54 31.98
C ILE A 82 7.77 5.37 31.01
N PHE A 83 6.80 6.29 30.99
CA PHE A 83 5.69 6.22 30.05
C PHE A 83 6.15 6.41 28.60
N LEU A 84 7.21 7.20 28.37
CA LEU A 84 7.84 7.40 27.05
C LEU A 84 8.38 6.09 26.44
N ALA A 85 8.73 5.10 27.26
CA ALA A 85 9.25 3.83 26.77
C ALA A 85 8.19 3.04 25.98
N VAL A 86 6.91 3.14 26.36
CA VAL A 86 5.82 2.37 25.75
C VAL A 86 5.57 2.75 24.28
N PRO A 87 5.34 4.03 23.92
CA PRO A 87 5.15 4.41 22.52
C PRO A 87 6.42 4.21 21.69
N VAL A 88 7.61 4.37 22.28
CA VAL A 88 8.88 4.11 21.59
C VAL A 88 9.02 2.62 21.23
N VAL A 89 8.78 1.72 22.19
CA VAL A 89 8.80 0.27 21.93
C VAL A 89 7.73 -0.10 20.90
N CYS A 90 6.53 0.48 21.00
CA CYS A 90 5.47 0.27 20.02
C CYS A 90 5.89 0.71 18.60
N LEU A 91 6.52 1.87 18.46
CA LEU A 91 7.05 2.36 17.17
C LEU A 91 8.16 1.46 16.62
N VAL A 92 9.05 0.94 17.47
CA VAL A 92 10.09 -0.01 17.05
C VAL A 92 9.47 -1.33 16.57
N LEU A 93 8.50 -1.85 17.30
CA LEU A 93 7.77 -3.07 16.90
C LEU A 93 7.00 -2.85 15.60
N LEU A 94 6.32 -1.72 15.44
CA LEU A 94 5.60 -1.38 14.21
C LEU A 94 6.57 -1.23 13.03
N ARG A 95 7.73 -0.60 13.22
CA ARG A 95 8.76 -0.46 12.17
C ARG A 95 9.35 -1.79 11.75
N THR A 96 9.74 -2.62 12.72
CA THR A 96 10.30 -3.95 12.47
C THR A 96 9.28 -4.88 11.82
N ALA A 97 8.02 -4.86 12.28
CA ALA A 97 6.93 -5.59 11.64
C ALA A 97 6.68 -5.11 10.20
N SER A 98 6.64 -3.79 9.97
CA SER A 98 6.45 -3.22 8.64
C SER A 98 7.53 -3.65 7.65
N GLN A 99 8.78 -3.71 8.11
CA GLN A 99 9.92 -4.17 7.32
C GLN A 99 9.86 -5.69 7.07
N LYS A 100 9.58 -6.49 8.11
CA LYS A 100 9.55 -7.95 8.02
C LYS A 100 8.43 -8.45 7.12
N PHE A 101 7.25 -7.84 7.18
CA PHE A 101 6.09 -8.23 6.37
C PHE A 101 6.01 -7.50 5.03
N ALA A 102 7.04 -6.71 4.67
CA ALA A 102 7.08 -5.91 3.45
C ALA A 102 5.75 -5.17 3.20
N LEU A 103 5.20 -4.55 4.25
CA LEU A 103 3.92 -3.83 4.19
C LEU A 103 4.05 -2.64 3.25
N GLU A 104 3.68 -2.87 2.00
CA GLU A 104 3.67 -1.88 0.93
C GLU A 104 2.25 -1.59 0.45
N SER A 105 2.05 -0.43 -0.16
CA SER A 105 0.76 -0.10 -0.77
C SER A 105 0.41 -1.08 -1.89
N GLY A 106 -0.88 -1.35 -2.06
CA GLY A 106 -1.41 -2.19 -3.11
C GLY A 106 -0.97 -1.74 -4.50
N LYS A 107 -0.80 -0.43 -4.73
CA LYS A 107 -0.23 0.11 -5.96
C LYS A 107 1.21 -0.38 -6.22
N LYS A 108 2.07 -0.37 -5.19
CA LYS A 108 3.45 -0.86 -5.32
C LYS A 108 3.50 -2.37 -5.51
N LEU A 109 2.64 -3.11 -4.80
CA LEU A 109 2.47 -4.55 -5.00
C LEU A 109 2.11 -4.85 -6.46
N VAL A 110 1.09 -4.17 -7.01
CA VAL A 110 0.65 -4.36 -8.40
C VAL A 110 1.75 -4.01 -9.39
N GLN A 111 2.48 -2.91 -9.16
CA GLN A 111 3.60 -2.53 -10.03
C GLN A 111 4.70 -3.60 -10.03
N ARG A 112 5.03 -4.15 -8.86
CA ARG A 112 6.02 -5.23 -8.73
C ARG A 112 5.51 -6.52 -9.38
N LEU A 113 4.26 -6.87 -9.14
CA LEU A 113 3.63 -8.05 -9.73
C LEU A 113 3.62 -7.96 -11.26
N ASN A 114 3.27 -6.80 -11.82
CA ASN A 114 3.28 -6.58 -13.26
C ASN A 114 4.68 -6.74 -13.84
N THR A 115 5.68 -6.10 -13.24
CA THR A 115 7.06 -6.09 -13.75
C THR A 115 7.78 -7.42 -13.56
N SER A 116 7.53 -8.13 -12.46
CA SER A 116 8.22 -9.38 -12.13
C SER A 116 7.54 -10.64 -12.67
N VAL A 117 6.21 -10.61 -12.87
CA VAL A 117 5.44 -11.82 -13.22
C VAL A 117 4.48 -11.59 -14.39
N MET A 118 3.56 -10.63 -14.32
CA MET A 118 2.47 -10.60 -15.30
C MET A 118 2.93 -10.23 -16.71
N GLU A 119 3.80 -9.24 -16.85
CA GLU A 119 4.34 -8.84 -18.15
C GLU A 119 5.29 -9.90 -18.72
N PRO A 120 6.34 -10.38 -18.00
CA PRO A 120 7.27 -11.35 -18.56
C PRO A 120 6.70 -12.76 -18.76
N CYS A 121 5.79 -13.22 -17.88
CA CYS A 121 5.29 -14.60 -17.92
C CYS A 121 3.93 -14.73 -18.62
N LEU A 122 3.08 -13.69 -18.58
CA LEU A 122 1.70 -13.77 -19.06
C LEU A 122 1.39 -12.79 -20.21
N GLY A 123 2.29 -11.84 -20.53
CA GLY A 123 2.01 -10.79 -21.51
C GLY A 123 0.82 -9.89 -21.11
N MET A 124 0.57 -9.78 -19.81
CA MET A 124 -0.58 -9.09 -19.22
C MET A 124 -0.15 -8.04 -18.19
N LYS A 125 -0.99 -7.03 -17.99
CA LYS A 125 -0.81 -6.00 -16.97
C LYS A 125 -2.10 -5.81 -16.20
N PHE A 126 -2.04 -5.93 -14.87
CA PHE A 126 -3.15 -5.56 -14.00
C PHE A 126 -3.11 -4.05 -13.74
N ASN A 127 -4.18 -3.34 -14.11
CA ASN A 127 -4.28 -1.90 -13.85
C ASN A 127 -4.98 -1.65 -12.51
N TYR A 128 -4.20 -1.24 -11.51
CA TYR A 128 -4.66 -0.91 -10.15
C TYR A 128 -5.88 0.02 -10.11
N ALA A 129 -5.94 1.06 -10.94
CA ALA A 129 -7.03 2.04 -10.91
C ALA A 129 -8.34 1.48 -11.45
N SER A 130 -8.27 0.60 -12.45
CA SER A 130 -9.46 0.00 -13.07
C SER A 130 -9.83 -1.35 -12.47
N GLY A 131 -8.92 -1.99 -11.74
CA GLY A 131 -9.05 -3.38 -11.30
C GLY A 131 -8.98 -4.40 -12.44
N LYS A 132 -8.73 -3.99 -13.70
CA LYS A 132 -8.80 -4.87 -14.87
C LYS A 132 -7.45 -5.34 -15.37
N ILE A 133 -7.42 -6.55 -15.93
CA ILE A 133 -6.26 -7.06 -16.66
C ILE A 133 -6.31 -6.57 -18.11
N ARG A 134 -5.20 -5.98 -18.58
CA ARG A 134 -4.97 -5.65 -20.00
C ARG A 134 -3.95 -6.64 -20.57
N SER A 135 -4.31 -7.36 -21.63
CA SER A 135 -3.35 -8.16 -22.42
C SER A 135 -2.89 -7.34 -23.61
N ASP A 136 -1.58 -7.22 -23.84
CA ASP A 136 -1.05 -6.50 -25.01
C ASP A 136 -1.45 -7.16 -26.35
N GLU A 137 -1.92 -8.41 -26.33
CA GLU A 137 -2.39 -9.13 -27.53
C GLU A 137 -3.66 -8.57 -28.18
N VAL A 138 -4.50 -7.81 -27.46
CA VAL A 138 -5.70 -7.18 -28.07
C VAL A 138 -5.31 -5.96 -28.91
N GLY A 139 -4.15 -5.35 -28.66
CA GLY A 139 -3.63 -4.23 -29.45
C GLY A 139 -3.00 -4.62 -30.78
N ALA A 140 -2.65 -5.90 -30.97
CA ALA A 140 -2.11 -6.42 -32.23
C ALA A 140 -3.23 -6.84 -33.20
N ILE A 141 -4.34 -7.37 -32.69
CA ILE A 141 -5.46 -7.83 -33.52
C ILE A 141 -6.24 -6.65 -34.10
N ASP A 142 -6.41 -5.56 -33.35
CA ASP A 142 -7.13 -4.37 -33.83
C ASP A 142 -6.32 -3.52 -34.83
N ARG A 143 -4.98 -3.53 -34.75
CA ARG A 143 -4.14 -2.85 -35.76
C ARG A 143 -4.09 -3.60 -37.08
N ASP A 144 -4.13 -4.93 -37.06
CA ASP A 144 -4.14 -5.73 -38.28
C ASP A 144 -5.49 -5.66 -39.01
N LEU A 145 -6.61 -5.56 -38.27
CA LEU A 145 -7.96 -5.38 -38.84
C LEU A 145 -8.19 -3.98 -39.42
N LEU A 146 -7.59 -2.93 -38.84
CA LEU A 146 -7.66 -1.56 -39.36
C LEU A 146 -6.61 -1.26 -40.46
N SER A 147 -5.60 -2.11 -40.65
CA SER A 147 -4.62 -1.97 -41.74
C SER A 147 -5.09 -2.59 -43.06
N LYS A 148 -6.18 -3.36 -43.03
CA LYS A 148 -6.75 -4.08 -44.17
C LYS A 148 -8.03 -3.42 -44.68
N THR A 149 -8.03 -2.10 -44.79
CA THR A 149 -9.06 -1.38 -45.55
C THR A 149 -8.69 -1.37 -47.04
N ASP A 150 -9.39 -2.23 -47.78
CA ASP A 150 -9.79 -2.09 -49.18
C ASP A 150 -8.78 -1.51 -50.19
N TYR A 151 -8.01 -2.40 -50.83
CA TYR A 151 -7.55 -2.20 -52.22
C TYR A 151 -7.83 -3.45 -53.05
N THR A 152 -9.10 -3.81 -53.16
CA THR A 152 -9.60 -4.64 -54.29
C THR A 152 -10.85 -3.99 -54.86
N SER A 153 -10.68 -2.86 -55.51
CA SER A 153 -11.55 -2.47 -56.61
C SER A 153 -10.73 -1.69 -57.65
N GLN A 154 -10.93 -2.08 -58.91
CA GLN A 154 -10.43 -1.45 -60.15
C GLN A 154 -9.00 -1.83 -60.58
N THR A 155 -8.87 -2.91 -61.36
CA THR A 155 -8.96 -2.86 -62.83
C THR A 155 -9.04 -4.27 -63.41
#